data_AF-A0A6A0AK61-F1
#
_entry.id   AF-A0A6A0AK61-F1
#
_cell.length_a   1.000
_cell.length_b   1.000
_cell.length_c   1.000
_cell.angle_alpha   90.00
_cell.angle_beta   90.00
_cell.angle_gamma   90.00
#
_symmetry.space_group_name_H-M   'P 1'
#
loop_
_entity.id
_entity.type
_entity.pdbx_description
1 polymer ?
#
loop_
_entity_poly.entity_id
_entity_poly.type
_entity_poly.pdbx_seq_one_letter_code
_entity_poly.pdbx_strand_id
1 'polypeptide(L)'
;VKHVEAPGAELFRKLLQLKEDQGGLRAEDEKQLFNLRKRLEAQLLEAADVVCCTCMGAGDMRLSTFRFHHVLIDEATQAAEPECLIPLIMGAKQYRMHPCLSEFPSNMFYEGTLQNGTGVGDRQLSGVDFPWPQPDKPMMFYCQLGAEEISG
;
A
#
# COMPACT_ATOMS: atom_id res chain seq x y z
N VAL A 1 20.51 -5.16 -0.65
CA VAL A 1 21.29 -4.57 -1.77
C VAL A 1 22.79 -4.91 -1.76
N LYS A 2 23.46 -5.04 -0.59
CA LYS A 2 24.93 -5.30 -0.53
C LYS A 2 25.40 -6.57 -1.28
N HIS A 3 24.52 -7.55 -1.52
CA HIS A 3 24.85 -8.84 -2.16
C HIS A 3 24.35 -8.98 -3.61
N VAL A 4 23.83 -7.92 -4.22
CA VAL A 4 23.27 -7.98 -5.59
C VAL A 4 24.37 -8.11 -6.62
N GLU A 5 24.25 -9.04 -7.55
CA GLU A 5 25.12 -9.12 -8.73
C GLU A 5 24.45 -8.40 -9.90
N ALA A 6 24.66 -7.08 -9.96
CA ALA A 6 24.14 -6.23 -11.02
C ALA A 6 25.15 -5.16 -11.43
N PRO A 7 25.03 -4.56 -12.63
CA PRO A 7 25.90 -3.48 -13.06
C PRO A 7 25.97 -2.35 -12.02
N GLY A 8 27.18 -2.02 -11.56
CA GLY A 8 27.41 -0.99 -10.54
C GLY A 8 27.39 -1.48 -9.09
N ALA A 9 27.10 -2.76 -8.84
CA ALA A 9 27.10 -3.32 -7.48
C ALA A 9 28.51 -3.35 -6.84
N GLU A 10 29.57 -3.61 -7.62
CA GLU A 10 30.94 -3.53 -7.12
C GLU A 10 31.30 -2.13 -6.64
N LEU A 11 30.99 -1.10 -7.44
CA LEU A 11 31.23 0.29 -7.10
C LEU A 11 30.42 0.70 -5.86
N PHE A 12 29.17 0.26 -5.78
CA PHE A 12 28.32 0.47 -4.61
C PHE A 12 28.94 -0.12 -3.33
N ARG A 13 29.48 -1.35 -3.38
CA ARG A 13 30.19 -1.97 -2.25
C ARG A 13 31.44 -1.20 -1.85
N LYS A 14 32.25 -0.77 -2.84
CA LYS A 14 33.47 0.02 -2.58
C LYS A 14 33.14 1.34 -1.88
N LEU A 15 32.10 2.06 -2.33
CA LEU A 15 31.67 3.31 -1.71
C LEU A 15 31.10 3.11 -0.30
N LEU A 16 30.37 2.02 -0.07
CA LEU A 16 29.88 1.67 1.27
C LEU A 16 31.04 1.37 2.24
N GLN A 17 32.01 0.56 1.81
CA GLN A 17 33.20 0.26 2.60
C GLN A 17 33.97 1.54 2.94
N LEU A 18 34.19 2.40 1.94
CA LEU A 18 34.87 3.68 2.13
C LEU A 18 34.15 4.58 3.15
N LYS A 19 32.81 4.61 3.11
CA LYS A 19 31.99 5.35 4.08
C LYS A 19 32.12 4.80 5.49
N GLU A 20 32.14 3.48 5.64
CA GLU A 20 32.31 2.80 6.93
C GLU A 20 33.72 3.05 7.50
N ASP A 21 34.76 2.97 6.66
CA ASP A 21 36.16 3.13 7.08
C ASP A 21 36.51 4.59 7.46
N GLN A 22 35.93 5.57 6.77
CA GLN A 22 36.26 7.00 6.95
C GLN A 22 35.23 7.77 7.80
N GLY A 23 34.12 7.12 8.21
CA GLY A 23 33.02 7.75 8.93
C GLY A 23 32.19 8.73 8.09
N GLY A 24 32.46 8.85 6.79
CA GLY A 24 31.83 9.81 5.88
C GLY A 24 32.35 9.68 4.45
N LEU A 25 31.72 10.39 3.52
CA LEU A 25 32.12 10.46 2.12
C LEU A 25 32.15 11.92 1.66
N ARG A 26 32.87 12.19 0.57
CA ARG A 26 32.80 13.48 -0.12
C ARG A 26 31.41 13.63 -0.75
N ALA A 27 30.94 14.87 -0.91
CA ALA A 27 29.60 15.15 -1.46
C ALA A 27 29.34 14.49 -2.83
N GLU A 28 30.38 14.40 -3.68
CA GLU A 28 30.30 13.73 -4.97
C GLU A 28 30.10 12.21 -4.84
N ASP A 29 30.87 11.56 -3.96
CA ASP A 29 30.75 10.14 -3.64
C ASP A 29 29.42 9.81 -2.95
N GLU A 30 28.90 10.70 -2.09
CA GLU A 30 27.58 10.55 -1.48
C GLU A 30 26.46 10.59 -2.52
N LYS A 31 26.54 11.56 -3.44
CA LYS A 31 25.58 11.67 -4.55
C LYS A 31 25.65 10.43 -5.45
N GLN A 32 26.85 9.95 -5.73
CA GLN A 32 27.06 8.73 -6.51
C GLN A 32 26.50 7.50 -5.79
N LEU A 33 26.78 7.35 -4.50
CA LEU A 33 26.26 6.27 -3.65
C LEU A 33 24.73 6.28 -3.61
N PHE A 34 24.11 7.45 -3.43
CA PHE A 34 22.65 7.61 -3.45
C PHE A 34 22.03 7.16 -4.77
N ASN A 35 22.59 7.61 -5.90
CA ASN A 35 22.10 7.26 -7.23
C ASN A 35 22.28 5.77 -7.54
N LEU A 36 23.41 5.18 -7.13
CA LEU A 36 23.65 3.75 -7.27
C LEU A 36 22.68 2.94 -6.42
N ARG A 37 22.43 3.35 -5.17
CA ARG A 37 21.46 2.68 -4.29
C ARG A 37 20.07 2.66 -4.94
N LYS A 38 19.60 3.82 -5.40
CA LYS A 38 18.27 3.95 -6.01
C LYS A 38 18.14 3.05 -7.26
N ARG A 39 19.16 3.00 -8.11
CA ARG A 39 19.16 2.13 -9.30
C ARG A 39 19.15 0.64 -8.94
N LEU A 40 20.00 0.22 -8.00
CA LEU A 40 20.07 -1.17 -7.59
C LEU A 40 18.79 -1.63 -6.87
N GLU A 41 18.19 -0.78 -6.04
CA GLU A 41 16.87 -1.05 -5.43
C GLU A 41 15.78 -1.21 -6.50
N ALA A 42 15.73 -0.33 -7.50
CA ALA A 42 14.76 -0.44 -8.60
C ALA A 42 14.94 -1.75 -9.39
N GLN A 43 16.19 -2.11 -9.72
CA GLN A 43 16.49 -3.37 -10.42
C GLN A 43 16.08 -4.61 -9.61
N LEU A 44 16.28 -4.59 -8.29
CA LEU A 44 15.84 -5.69 -7.42
C LEU A 44 14.32 -5.80 -7.40
N LEU A 45 13.61 -4.68 -7.26
CA LEU A 45 12.15 -4.67 -7.23
C LEU A 45 11.56 -5.10 -8.57
N GLU A 46 12.19 -4.73 -9.70
CA GLU A 46 11.78 -5.13 -11.05
C GLU A 46 12.04 -6.61 -11.34
N ALA A 47 13.11 -7.18 -10.77
CA ALA A 47 13.45 -8.58 -10.93
C ALA A 47 12.72 -9.51 -9.95
N ALA A 48 12.04 -8.97 -8.93
CA ALA A 48 11.38 -9.77 -7.90
C ALA A 48 10.05 -10.34 -8.40
N ASP A 49 9.85 -11.65 -8.25
CA ASP A 49 8.56 -12.29 -8.49
C ASP A 49 7.51 -11.87 -7.45
N VAL A 50 7.94 -11.61 -6.21
CA VAL A 50 7.10 -11.20 -5.08
C VAL A 50 7.80 -10.10 -4.28
N VAL A 51 7.05 -9.04 -3.98
CA VAL A 51 7.49 -7.96 -3.08
C VAL A 51 6.65 -8.01 -1.80
N CYS A 52 7.30 -8.30 -0.67
CA CYS A 52 6.65 -8.31 0.64
C CYS A 52 6.93 -7.00 1.38
N CYS A 53 5.88 -6.36 1.89
CA CYS A 53 5.95 -5.20 2.77
C CYS A 53 4.71 -5.12 3.65
N THR A 54 4.71 -4.24 4.64
CA THR A 54 3.51 -3.90 5.40
C THR A 54 2.57 -3.05 4.54
N CYS A 55 1.28 -2.96 4.91
CA CYS A 55 0.30 -2.11 4.21
C CYS A 55 0.80 -0.65 4.07
N MET A 56 1.32 -0.05 5.15
CA MET A 56 1.93 1.28 5.10
C MET A 56 3.20 1.31 4.26
N GLY A 57 4.00 0.25 4.29
CA GLY A 57 5.22 0.13 3.49
C GLY A 57 4.96 0.10 1.98
N ALA A 58 3.77 -0.31 1.54
CA ALA A 58 3.38 -0.25 0.13
C ALA A 58 3.31 1.20 -0.41
N GLY A 59 3.17 2.19 0.47
CA GLY A 59 3.25 3.62 0.13
C GLY A 59 4.67 4.18 -0.03
N ASP A 60 5.72 3.36 0.09
CA ASP A 60 7.10 3.80 -0.06
C ASP A 60 7.38 4.34 -1.47
N MET A 61 8.08 5.47 -1.57
CA MET A 61 8.42 6.12 -2.85
C MET A 61 9.19 5.20 -3.82
N ARG A 62 9.92 4.20 -3.31
CA ARG A 62 10.61 3.20 -4.16
C ARG A 62 9.64 2.34 -4.95
N LEU A 63 8.40 2.20 -4.49
CA LEU A 63 7.35 1.43 -5.15
C LEU A 63 6.41 2.31 -6.00
N SER A 64 6.54 3.64 -5.96
CA SER A 64 5.62 4.59 -6.62
C SER A 64 5.48 4.41 -8.14
N THR A 65 6.49 3.83 -8.80
CA THR A 65 6.46 3.56 -10.26
C THR A 65 5.99 2.15 -10.61
N PHE A 66 5.76 1.30 -9.60
CA PHE A 66 5.36 -0.09 -9.81
C PHE A 66 3.84 -0.21 -9.84
N ARG A 67 3.36 -1.12 -10.70
CA ARG A 67 1.94 -1.47 -10.76
C ARG A 67 1.75 -2.93 -10.35
N PHE A 68 1.09 -3.16 -9.23
CA PHE A 68 0.79 -4.49 -8.71
C PHE A 68 -0.65 -4.86 -9.09
N HIS A 69 -0.79 -5.75 -10.07
CA HIS A 69 -2.10 -6.26 -10.50
C HIS A 69 -2.72 -7.22 -9.48
N HIS A 70 -1.88 -7.96 -8.77
CA HIS A 70 -2.25 -8.94 -7.76
C HIS A 70 -1.63 -8.53 -6.44
N VAL A 71 -2.48 -8.34 -5.43
CA VAL A 71 -2.09 -7.97 -4.07
C VAL A 71 -2.76 -8.93 -3.11
N LEU A 72 -1.96 -9.53 -2.23
CA LEU A 72 -2.44 -10.37 -1.13
C LEU A 72 -2.09 -9.65 0.18
N ILE A 73 -3.09 -9.46 1.03
CA ILE A 73 -2.93 -8.85 2.35
C ILE A 73 -3.19 -9.94 3.38
N ASP A 74 -2.13 -10.38 4.05
CA ASP A 74 -2.25 -11.27 5.19
C ASP A 74 -2.69 -10.48 6.43
N GLU A 75 -3.40 -11.15 7.35
CA GLU A 75 -3.92 -10.53 8.59
C GLU A 75 -4.72 -9.23 8.36
N ALA A 76 -5.41 -9.12 7.22
CA ALA A 76 -6.14 -7.91 6.84
C ALA A 76 -7.24 -7.51 7.85
N THR A 77 -7.62 -8.38 8.78
CA THR A 77 -8.55 -8.12 9.88
C THR A 77 -7.92 -7.34 11.03
N GLN A 78 -6.59 -7.33 11.16
CA GLN A 78 -5.86 -6.59 12.19
C GLN A 78 -5.52 -5.15 11.77
N ALA A 79 -5.59 -4.86 10.47
CA ALA A 79 -5.34 -3.54 9.92
C ALA A 79 -6.66 -2.76 9.76
N ALA A 80 -6.60 -1.45 10.04
CA ALA A 80 -7.73 -0.59 9.75
C ALA A 80 -8.02 -0.58 8.24
N GLU A 81 -9.29 -0.37 7.86
CA GLU A 81 -9.70 -0.30 6.46
C GLU A 81 -8.81 0.60 5.59
N PRO A 82 -8.48 1.86 5.97
CA PRO A 82 -7.62 2.73 5.14
C PRO A 82 -6.20 2.20 4.95
N GLU A 83 -5.65 1.45 5.91
CA GLU A 83 -4.31 0.85 5.75
C GLU A 83 -4.34 -0.23 4.67
N CYS A 84 -5.36 -1.09 4.70
CA CYS A 84 -5.55 -2.16 3.71
C CYS A 84 -5.73 -1.63 2.28
N LEU A 85 -6.13 -0.37 2.11
CA LEU A 85 -6.33 0.23 0.79
C LEU A 85 -5.03 0.72 0.14
N ILE A 86 -3.99 1.04 0.92
CA ILE A 86 -2.70 1.54 0.41
C ILE A 86 -2.07 0.62 -0.63
N PRO A 87 -1.89 -0.70 -0.41
CA PRO A 87 -1.32 -1.57 -1.44
C PRO A 87 -2.27 -1.78 -2.63
N LEU A 88 -3.59 -1.59 -2.46
CA LEU A 88 -4.56 -1.85 -3.52
C LEU A 88 -4.55 -0.76 -4.60
N ILE A 89 -4.28 0.49 -4.24
CA ILE A 89 -4.24 1.61 -5.19
C ILE A 89 -3.04 1.58 -6.14
N MET A 90 -2.10 0.66 -5.92
CA MET A 90 -0.96 0.43 -6.81
C MET A 90 -1.36 -0.30 -8.10
N GLY A 91 -2.64 -0.24 -8.49
CA GLY A 91 -3.18 -0.85 -9.69
C GLY A 91 -3.91 -2.18 -9.50
N ALA A 92 -4.11 -2.60 -8.25
CA ALA A 92 -4.92 -3.77 -7.93
C ALA A 92 -6.40 -3.41 -7.84
N LYS A 93 -7.25 -4.44 -7.83
CA LYS A 93 -8.68 -4.31 -7.56
C LYS A 93 -8.95 -4.69 -6.12
N GLN A 94 -9.80 -3.93 -5.43
CA GLN A 94 -10.30 -4.30 -4.12
C GLN A 94 -11.40 -5.36 -4.27
N TYR A 95 -11.31 -6.44 -3.49
CA TYR A 95 -12.30 -7.52 -3.46
C TYR A 95 -12.93 -7.68 -2.09
N ARG A 96 -12.85 -6.69 -1.19
CA ARG A 96 -13.40 -6.81 0.17
C ARG A 96 -14.83 -6.29 0.24
N MET A 97 -15.06 -5.08 -0.24
CA MET A 97 -16.26 -4.31 0.07
C MET A 97 -17.25 -4.24 -1.09
N HIS A 98 -18.52 -3.97 -0.77
CA HIS A 98 -19.51 -3.56 -1.76
C HIS A 98 -19.07 -2.26 -2.46
N PRO A 99 -19.30 -2.07 -3.78
CA PRO A 99 -18.86 -0.88 -4.50
C PRO A 99 -19.23 0.45 -3.85
N CYS A 100 -20.44 0.58 -3.30
CA CYS A 100 -20.88 1.82 -2.63
C CYS A 100 -20.05 2.16 -1.37
N LEU A 101 -19.52 1.16 -0.66
CA LEU A 101 -18.70 1.38 0.53
C LEU A 101 -17.31 1.90 0.14
N SER A 102 -16.77 1.40 -0.96
CA SER A 102 -15.45 1.81 -1.47
C SER A 102 -15.43 3.22 -2.07
N GLU A 103 -16.59 3.77 -2.44
CA GLU A 103 -16.70 5.05 -3.16
C GLU A 103 -16.10 6.22 -2.37
N PHE A 104 -16.49 6.37 -1.10
CA PHE A 104 -16.00 7.46 -0.27
C PHE A 104 -14.49 7.35 0.01
N PRO A 105 -13.95 6.21 0.52
CA PRO A 105 -12.52 6.08 0.73
C PRO A 105 -11.70 6.26 -0.57
N SER A 106 -12.19 5.72 -1.69
CA SER A 106 -11.56 5.89 -3.01
C SER A 106 -11.41 7.36 -3.37
N ASN A 107 -12.49 8.13 -3.31
CA ASN A 107 -12.48 9.53 -3.71
C ASN A 107 -11.70 10.42 -2.73
N MET A 108 -11.85 10.17 -1.43
CA MET A 108 -11.29 11.04 -0.39
C MET A 108 -9.80 10.85 -0.17
N PHE A 109 -9.31 9.61 -0.28
CA PHE A 109 -7.92 9.29 0.07
C PHE A 109 -7.08 8.87 -1.13
N TYR A 110 -7.71 8.50 -2.25
CA TYR A 110 -7.05 7.86 -3.38
C TYR A 110 -7.45 8.42 -4.74
N GLU A 111 -7.99 9.64 -4.79
CA GLU A 111 -8.33 10.36 -6.02
C GLU A 111 -9.26 9.56 -6.97
N GLY A 112 -10.09 8.67 -6.42
CA GLY A 112 -11.01 7.84 -7.20
C GLY A 112 -10.34 6.69 -7.96
N THR A 113 -9.06 6.41 -7.71
CA THR A 113 -8.29 5.40 -8.47
C THR A 113 -8.54 3.96 -8.03
N LEU A 114 -9.14 3.74 -6.86
CA LEU A 114 -9.42 2.40 -6.34
C LEU A 114 -10.46 1.68 -7.21
N GLN A 115 -10.08 0.52 -7.75
CA GLN A 115 -10.94 -0.26 -8.63
C GLN A 115 -11.67 -1.37 -7.87
N ASN A 116 -12.93 -1.62 -8.24
CA ASN A 116 -13.72 -2.70 -7.68
C ASN A 116 -13.54 -4.00 -8.46
N GLY A 117 -13.15 -5.07 -7.76
CA GLY A 117 -13.09 -6.44 -8.28
C GLY A 117 -14.37 -7.24 -8.04
N THR A 118 -15.24 -6.75 -7.15
CA THR A 118 -16.54 -7.35 -6.80
C THR A 118 -17.68 -6.49 -7.30
N GLY A 119 -18.74 -7.12 -7.80
CA GLY A 119 -20.00 -6.47 -8.15
C GLY A 119 -20.91 -6.25 -6.94
N VAL A 120 -22.05 -5.58 -7.18
CA VAL A 120 -23.11 -5.33 -6.19
C VAL A 120 -23.62 -6.65 -5.59
N GLY A 121 -23.97 -7.61 -6.44
CA GLY A 121 -24.50 -8.91 -6.02
C GLY A 121 -23.52 -9.77 -5.21
N ASP A 122 -22.21 -9.62 -5.44
CA ASP A 122 -21.18 -10.42 -4.74
C ASP A 122 -21.08 -10.08 -3.25
N ARG A 123 -21.60 -8.92 -2.84
CA ARG A 123 -21.52 -8.40 -1.48
C ARG A 123 -22.89 -8.12 -0.86
N GLN A 124 -23.95 -8.64 -1.47
CA GLN A 124 -25.27 -8.71 -0.87
C GLN A 124 -25.41 -10.00 -0.08
N LEU A 125 -25.85 -9.89 1.17
CA LEU A 125 -26.06 -11.03 2.05
C LEU A 125 -27.41 -11.69 1.68
N SER A 126 -27.38 -12.94 1.22
CA SER A 126 -28.61 -13.67 0.91
C SER A 126 -29.33 -14.13 2.18
N GLY A 127 -30.66 -14.08 2.17
CA GLY A 127 -31.49 -14.56 3.30
C GLY A 127 -31.55 -13.63 4.51
N VAL A 128 -30.99 -12.42 4.42
CA VAL A 128 -31.15 -11.37 5.44
C VAL A 128 -31.93 -10.20 4.84
N ASP A 129 -33.12 -9.97 5.39
CA ASP A 129 -33.94 -8.80 5.07
C ASP A 129 -33.67 -7.69 6.08
N PHE A 130 -32.54 -7.01 5.91
CA PHE A 130 -32.20 -5.86 6.74
C PHE A 130 -32.77 -4.58 6.10
N PRO A 131 -33.50 -3.74 6.86
CA PRO A 131 -34.16 -2.55 6.33
C PRO A 131 -33.17 -1.39 6.14
N TRP A 132 -32.28 -1.53 5.15
CA TRP A 132 -31.38 -0.43 4.78
C TRP A 132 -32.19 0.81 4.39
N PRO A 133 -31.83 2.03 4.86
CA PRO A 133 -32.52 3.26 4.45
C PRO A 133 -32.53 3.48 2.93
N GLN A 134 -31.53 2.94 2.24
CA GLN A 134 -31.41 2.86 0.80
C GLN A 134 -31.17 1.39 0.43
N PRO A 135 -32.13 0.68 -0.20
CA PRO A 135 -32.05 -0.77 -0.40
C PRO A 135 -30.78 -1.27 -1.10
N ASP A 136 -30.26 -0.51 -2.06
CA ASP A 136 -29.07 -0.89 -2.85
C ASP A 136 -27.74 -0.42 -2.23
N LYS A 137 -27.79 0.24 -1.07
CA LYS A 137 -26.61 0.77 -0.38
C LYS A 137 -26.54 0.18 1.03
N PRO A 138 -25.76 -0.90 1.24
CA PRO A 138 -25.60 -1.53 2.55
C PRO A 138 -24.74 -0.69 3.52
N MET A 139 -25.15 0.56 3.74
CA MET A 139 -24.54 1.52 4.65
C MET A 139 -25.57 2.54 5.12
N MET A 140 -25.41 2.99 6.35
CA MET A 140 -26.15 4.13 6.89
C MET A 140 -25.30 4.85 7.93
N PHE A 141 -25.52 6.14 8.07
CA PHE A 141 -25.05 6.89 9.23
C PHE A 141 -26.24 7.09 10.16
N TYR A 142 -26.26 6.39 11.30
CA TYR A 142 -27.37 6.46 12.24
C TYR A 142 -27.05 7.49 13.33
N CYS A 143 -27.58 8.71 13.16
CA CYS A 143 -27.32 9.82 14.07
C CYS A 143 -27.80 9.51 15.49
N GLN A 144 -26.87 9.59 16.45
CA GLN A 144 -27.16 9.50 17.88
C GLN A 144 -26.94 10.88 18.52
N LEU A 145 -27.90 11.30 19.35
CA LEU A 145 -27.86 12.60 20.04
C LEU A 145 -27.61 12.44 21.55
N GLY A 146 -27.23 11.24 21.99
CA GLY A 146 -26.84 10.98 23.37
C GLY A 146 -25.57 11.73 23.75
N ALA A 147 -25.47 12.18 25.00
CA ALA A 147 -24.26 12.76 25.53
C ALA A 147 -23.23 11.66 25.83
N GLU A 148 -21.94 11.97 25.64
CA GLU A 148 -20.85 11.11 26.09
C GLU A 148 -20.76 11.10 27.62
N GLU A 149 -20.46 9.95 28.22
CA GLU A 149 -20.26 9.79 29.66
C GLU A 149 -18.92 9.10 29.93
N ILE A 150 -18.28 9.46 31.04
CA ILE A 150 -17.02 8.82 31.47
C ILE A 150 -17.36 7.41 31.98
N SER A 151 -16.61 6.41 31.51
CA SER A 151 -16.71 5.05 32.04
C SER A 151 -16.38 5.03 33.54
N GLY A 152 -17.30 4.50 34.35
CA GLY A 152 -17.09 4.29 35.79
C GLY A 152 -16.11 3.17 36.11
#